data_AF-A0A661VU88-F1
#
_entry.id   AF-A0A661VU88-F1
#
_cell.length_a   1.000
_cell.length_b   1.000
_cell.length_c   1.000
_cell.angle_alpha   90.00
_cell.angle_beta   90.00
_cell.angle_gamma   90.00
#
_symmetry.space_group_name_H-M   'P 1'
#
loop_
_entity.id
_entity.type
_entity.pdbx_description
1 polymer ?
#
loop_
_entity_poly.entity_id
_entity_poly.type
_entity_poly.pdbx_seq_one_letter_code
_entity_poly.pdbx_strand_id
1 'polypeptide(L)' 'MNIGLLWYDSSAKELAVKITMAARRYRERFGEEPNVCYVHPTALPDGDCQVNGIRVRTATRVLRHH' A
#
# COMPACT_ATOMS: atom_id res chain seq x y z
N MET A 1 4.41 -0.73 18.40
CA MET A 1 4.05 0.65 18.03
C MET A 1 3.28 0.59 16.73
N ASN A 2 2.12 1.24 16.61
CA ASN A 2 1.34 1.24 15.37
C ASN A 2 1.72 2.47 14.54
N ILE A 3 2.72 2.32 13.69
CA ILE A 3 3.14 3.34 12.72
C ILE A 3 2.55 3.02 11.35
N GLY A 4 2.11 4.05 10.64
CA GLY A 4 1.49 3.94 9.33
C GLY A 4 1.83 5.14 8.46
N LEU A 5 1.96 4.90 7.15
CA LEU A 5 2.13 5.93 6.14
C LEU A 5 0.90 5.97 5.25
N LEU A 6 0.20 7.10 5.20
CA LEU A 6 -0.69 7.38 4.08
C LEU A 6 0.17 7.82 2.90
N TRP A 7 0.02 7.13 1.77
CA TRP A 7 0.78 7.40 0.56
C TRP A 7 -0.15 7.43 -0.65
N TYR A 8 -0.11 8.55 -1.35
CA TYR A 8 -0.83 8.75 -2.61
C TYR A 8 0.08 8.56 -3.80
N ASP A 9 -0.39 7.83 -4.80
CA ASP A 9 0.25 7.74 -6.11
C ASP A 9 -0.81 7.74 -7.23
N SER A 10 -0.89 8.88 -7.94
CA SER A 10 -1.77 9.11 -9.07
C SER A 10 -1.25 8.58 -10.41
N SER A 11 -0.11 7.88 -10.44
CA SER A 11 0.45 7.32 -11.67
C SER A 11 -0.38 6.14 -12.20
N ALA A 12 -0.35 5.90 -13.51
CA ALA A 12 -1.00 4.75 -14.15
C ALA A 12 -0.21 3.44 -14.00
N LYS A 13 0.66 3.32 -12.98
CA LYS A 13 1.50 2.14 -12.74
C LYS A 13 0.67 0.98 -12.19
N GLU A 14 1.14 -0.23 -12.45
CA GLU A 14 0.58 -1.44 -11.85
C GLU A 14 0.65 -1.42 -10.32
N LEU A 15 -0.34 -2.05 -9.68
CA LEU A 15 -0.47 -2.07 -8.22
C LEU A 15 0.80 -2.58 -7.52
N ALA A 16 1.43 -3.63 -8.05
CA ALA A 16 2.64 -4.20 -7.48
C ALA A 16 3.82 -3.21 -7.47
N VAL A 17 3.95 -2.41 -8.53
CA VAL A 17 4.97 -1.35 -8.62
C VAL A 17 4.67 -0.25 -7.60
N LYS A 18 3.41 0.14 -7.48
CA LYS A 18 2.98 1.13 -6.48
C LYS A 18 3.28 0.66 -5.06
N ILE A 19 2.90 -0.56 -4.69
CA ILE A 19 3.18 -1.11 -3.36
C ILE A 19 4.67 -1.13 -3.06
N THR A 20 5.50 -1.52 -4.03
CA THR A 20 6.96 -1.52 -3.88
C THR A 20 7.51 -0.12 -3.61
N MET A 21 7.00 0.89 -4.32
CA MET A 21 7.36 2.29 -4.07
C MET A 21 6.89 2.79 -2.71
N ALA A 22 5.67 2.44 -2.30
CA ALA A 22 5.12 2.75 -0.98
C ALA A 22 6.01 2.19 0.14
N ALA A 23 6.41 0.92 -0.01
CA ALA A 23 7.21 0.22 0.98
C ALA A 23 8.60 0.81 1.13
N ARG A 24 9.24 1.14 0.00
CA ARG A 24 10.50 1.88 0.00
C ARG A 24 10.38 3.19 0.76
N ARG A 25 9.32 3.97 0.50
CA ARG A 25 9.11 5.28 1.14
C ARG A 25 8.78 5.16 2.63
N TYR A 26 8.07 4.11 3.03
CA TYR A 26 7.84 3.77 4.43
C TYR A 26 9.17 3.48 5.14
N ARG A 27 10.04 2.65 4.54
CA ARG A 27 11.35 2.31 5.09
C ARG A 27 12.28 3.52 5.17
N GLU A 28 12.30 4.38 4.15
CA GLU A 28 13.07 5.63 4.17
C GLU A 28 12.62 6.57 5.30
N ARG A 29 11.33 6.56 5.67
CA ARG A 29 10.77 7.43 6.72
C ARG A 29 10.93 6.87 8.14
N PHE A 30 10.77 5.55 8.31
CA PHE A 30 10.68 4.91 9.63
C PHE A 30 11.82 3.95 9.94
N GLY A 31 12.64 3.59 8.96
CA GLY A 31 13.72 2.61 9.12
C GLY A 31 13.27 1.15 9.20
N GLU A 32 11.96 0.89 9.12
CA GLU A 32 11.37 -0.45 9.23
C GLU A 32 10.70 -0.89 7.92
N GLU A 33 10.58 -2.20 7.70
CA GLU A 33 9.81 -2.79 6.60
C GLU A 33 8.31 -2.81 6.96
N PRO A 34 7.40 -2.41 6.04
CA PRO A 34 5.97 -2.55 6.28
C PRO A 34 5.54 -4.02 6.18
N ASN A 35 4.59 -4.43 7.02
CA ASN A 35 4.01 -5.77 6.99
C ASN A 35 2.63 -5.82 6.28
N VAL A 36 1.90 -4.70 6.26
CA VAL A 36 0.57 -4.58 5.67
C VAL A 36 0.43 -3.28 4.88
N CYS A 37 -0.22 -3.35 3.72
CA CYS A 37 -0.59 -2.20 2.90
C CYS A 37 -2.12 -2.20 2.70
N TYR A 38 -2.77 -1.11 3.04
CA TYR A 38 -4.21 -0.94 2.84
C TYR A 38 -4.48 -0.14 1.57
N VAL A 39 -5.32 -0.67 0.69
CA VAL A 39 -5.72 -0.02 -0.57
C VAL A 39 -7.24 0.05 -0.67
N HIS A 40 -7.76 0.96 -1.50
CA HIS A 40 -9.20 0.99 -1.77
C HIS A 40 -9.60 -0.27 -2.58
N PRO A 41 -10.77 -0.89 -2.33
CA PRO A 41 -11.20 -2.10 -3.05
C PRO A 41 -11.17 -2.02 -4.59
N THR A 42 -11.33 -0.83 -5.17
CA THR A 42 -11.24 -0.65 -6.63
C THR A 42 -9.83 -0.84 -7.19
N ALA A 43 -8.79 -0.73 -6.35
CA ALA A 43 -7.42 -0.98 -6.77
C ALA A 43 -7.06 -2.47 -6.74
N LEU A 44 -7.83 -3.29 -6.02
CA LEU A 44 -7.61 -4.71 -5.84
C LEU A 44 -8.97 -5.45 -5.81
N PRO A 45 -9.61 -5.62 -6.98
CA PRO A 45 -10.96 -6.19 -7.06
C PRO A 45 -11.02 -7.67 -6.65
N ASP A 46 -9.91 -8.39 -6.78
CA ASP A 46 -9.80 -9.81 -6.41
C ASP A 46 -9.65 -10.03 -4.89
N GLY A 47 -9.59 -8.95 -4.10
CA GLY A 47 -9.46 -9.01 -2.64
C GLY A 47 -8.02 -9.17 -2.15
N ASP A 48 -7.85 -9.53 -0.87
CA ASP A 48 -6.54 -9.53 -0.21
C ASP A 48 -5.49 -10.37 -0.96
N CYS A 49 -4.30 -9.79 -1.18
CA CYS A 49 -3.20 -10.44 -1.89
C CYS A 49 -1.85 -10.22 -1.18
N GLN A 50 -0.77 -10.79 -1.71
CA GLN A 50 0.57 -10.60 -1.17
C GLN A 50 1.52 -10.13 -2.28
N VAL A 51 2.23 -9.03 -2.04
CA VAL A 51 3.19 -8.44 -2.97
C VAL A 51 4.52 -8.30 -2.25
N ASN A 52 5.57 -8.97 -2.73
CA ASN A 52 6.92 -8.91 -2.18
C ASN A 52 6.99 -9.16 -0.65
N GLY A 53 6.14 -10.06 -0.13
CA GLY A 53 6.07 -10.35 1.31
C GLY A 53 5.19 -9.40 2.13
N ILE A 54 4.66 -8.34 1.52
CA ILE A 54 3.74 -7.38 2.15
C ILE A 54 2.31 -7.85 1.93
N ARG A 55 1.52 -7.92 3.00
CA ARG A 55 0.10 -8.28 2.91
C ARG A 55 -0.71 -7.09 2.45
N VAL A 56 -1.37 -7.20 1.30
CA VAL A 56 -2.19 -6.15 0.73
C VAL A 56 -3.64 -6.44 1.09
N ARG A 57 -4.29 -5.49 1.75
CA ARG A 57 -5.68 -5.63 2.17
C ARG A 57 -6.53 -4.51 1.60
N THR A 58 -7.78 -4.83 1.30
CA THR A 58 -8.73 -3.81 0.91
C THR A 58 -9.34 -3.15 2.15
N ALA A 59 -9.49 -1.83 2.12
CA ALA A 59 -10.17 -1.07 3.16
C ALA A 59 -10.97 0.06 2.54
N THR A 60 -12.28 0.05 2.76
CA THR A 60 -13.22 1.07 2.23
C THR A 60 -12.98 2.46 2.81
N ARG A 61 -12.27 2.56 3.94
CA ARG A 61 -11.87 3.83 4.56
C ARG A 61 -10.66 4.47 3.88
N VAL A 62 -9.97 3.76 2.98
CA VAL A 62 -8.89 4.33 2.16
C VAL A 62 -9.51 5.13 1.02
N LEU A 63 -9.28 6.43 1.00
CA LEU A 63 -9.83 7.33 -0.01
C LEU A 63 -9.19 7.05 -1.39
N ARG A 64 -10.00 7.06 -2.45
CA ARG A 64 -9.57 6.72 -3.83
C ARG A 64 -8.58 7.71 -4.46
N HIS A 65 -8.47 8.92 -3.93
CA HIS A 65 -7.79 10.06 -4.57
C HIS A 65 -6.87 10.84 -3.61
N HIS A 66 -6.32 10.18 -2.60
CA HIS A 66 -5.65 10.82 -1.46
C HIS A 66 -4.35 10.20 -1.02
#